data_AF-A0A3D3ZYT6-F1
#
_entry.id   AF-A0A3D3ZYT6-F1
#
_cell.length_a   1.000
_cell.length_b   1.000
_cell.length_c   1.000
_cell.angle_alpha   90.00
_cell.angle_beta   90.00
_cell.angle_gamma   90.00
#
_symmetry.space_group_name_H-M   'P 1'
#
loop_
_entity.id
_entity.type
_entity.pdbx_description
1 polymer ?
#
loop_
_entity_poly.entity_id
_entity_poly.type
_entity_poly.pdbx_seq_one_letter_code
_entity_poly.pdbx_strand_id
1 'polypeptide(L)' 'MPNRLADQSSPYLLQHQDNPVDWYPWNDEALSRARQENKPI' A
#
# COMPACT_ATOMS: atom_id res chain seq x y z
N MET A 1 -1.94 -0.50 13.62
CA MET A 1 -2.46 -1.57 12.75
C MET A 1 -1.61 -1.54 11.50
N PRO A 2 -1.07 -2.67 11.06
CA PRO A 2 -0.25 -2.70 9.86
C PRO A 2 -1.07 -2.32 8.62
N ASN A 3 -0.47 -1.57 7.71
CA ASN A 3 -0.97 -1.30 6.36
C ASN A 3 -0.74 -2.50 5.43
N ARG A 4 -1.07 -2.35 4.15
CA ARG A 4 -1.05 -3.44 3.16
C ARG A 4 0.35 -3.93 2.81
N LEU A 5 1.41 -3.27 3.29
CA LEU A 5 2.77 -3.75 3.11
C LEU A 5 3.09 -4.98 3.99
N ALA A 6 2.28 -5.29 5.01
CA ALA A 6 2.48 -6.47 5.87
C ALA A 6 2.40 -7.80 5.13
N ASP A 7 1.75 -7.85 3.97
CA ASP A 7 1.62 -9.07 3.15
C ASP A 7 2.77 -9.23 2.12
N GLN A 8 3.74 -8.31 2.11
CA GLN A 8 4.85 -8.33 1.16
C GLN A 8 6.02 -9.18 1.67
N SER A 9 6.77 -9.79 0.75
CA SER A 9 7.96 -10.58 1.10
C SER A 9 9.24 -9.74 1.21
N SER A 10 9.23 -8.52 0.69
CA SER A 10 10.40 -7.64 0.71
C SER A 10 10.67 -7.12 2.12
N PRO A 11 11.88 -7.33 2.70
CA PRO A 11 12.23 -6.81 4.01
C PRO A 11 12.09 -5.29 4.12
N TYR A 12 12.37 -4.57 3.04
CA TYR A 12 12.23 -3.11 2.98
C TYR A 12 10.76 -2.66 3.09
N LEU A 13 9.83 -3.37 2.45
CA LEU A 13 8.41 -3.03 2.52
C LEU A 13 7.83 -3.36 3.90
N LEU A 14 8.23 -4.51 4.47
CA LEU A 14 7.83 -4.92 5.81
C LEU A 14 8.29 -3.93 6.89
N GLN A 15 9.46 -3.31 6.73
CA GLN A 15 9.95 -2.25 7.63
C GLN A 15 8.97 -1.06 7.72
N HIS A 16 8.12 -0.85 6.72
CA HIS A 16 7.16 0.25 6.64
C HIS A 16 5.70 -0.18 6.87
N GLN A 17 5.46 -1.44 7.25
CA GLN A 17 4.10 -1.96 7.44
C GLN A 17 3.34 -1.24 8.55
N ASP A 18 4.01 -0.76 9.60
CA ASP A 18 3.35 -0.11 10.75
C ASP A 18 3.35 1.42 10.65
N ASN A 19 3.79 1.98 9.53
CA ASN A 19 3.72 3.42 9.28
C ASN A 19 2.25 3.89 9.28
N PRO A 20 1.99 5.13 9.75
CA PRO A 20 0.62 5.66 9.84
C PRO A 20 -0.03 5.96 8.48
N VAL A 21 0.77 6.02 7.41
CA VAL A 21 0.29 6.16 6.04
C VAL A 21 -0.23 4.81 5.56
N ASP A 22 -1.42 4.78 4.97
CA ASP A 22 -2.01 3.58 4.35
C ASP A 22 -1.28 3.23 3.04
N TRP A 23 -0.05 2.73 3.16
CA TRP A 23 0.76 2.34 2.02
C TRP A 23 0.17 1.14 1.28
N TYR A 24 0.22 1.21 -0.05
CA TYR A 24 -0.07 0.10 -0.95
C TYR A 24 1.21 -0.35 -1.64
N PRO A 25 1.38 -1.66 -1.88
CA PRO A 25 2.33 -2.11 -2.89
C PRO A 25 1.86 -1.63 -4.27
N TRP A 26 2.81 -1.48 -5.20
CA TRP A 26 2.47 -1.13 -6.58
C TRP A 26 1.77 -2.32 -7.28
N ASN A 27 0.45 -2.25 -7.43
CA ASN A 27 -0.36 -3.31 -8.06
C ASN A 27 -1.65 -2.74 -8.71
N ASP A 28 -2.37 -3.59 -9.43
CA ASP A 28 -3.61 -3.20 -10.12
C ASP A 28 -4.73 -2.76 -9.16
N GLU A 29 -4.73 -3.29 -7.93
CA GLU A 29 -5.69 -2.89 -6.89
C GLU A 29 -5.48 -1.42 -6.49
N ALA A 30 -4.24 -1.03 -6.21
CA ALA A 30 -3.88 0.34 -5.84
C ALA A 30 -4.26 1.33 -6.95
N LEU A 31 -3.90 0.99 -8.20
CA LEU A 31 -4.24 1.82 -9.37
C LEU A 31 -5.76 1.91 -9.59
N SER A 32 -6.48 0.80 -9.43
CA SER A 32 -7.93 0.77 -9.62
C SER A 32 -8.66 1.54 -8.53
N ARG A 33 -8.19 1.46 -7.28
CA ARG A 33 -8.72 2.23 -6.16
C ARG A 33 -8.52 3.73 -6.37
N ALA A 34 -7.33 4.16 -6.79
CA ALA A 34 -7.07 5.56 -7.10
C ALA A 34 -8.04 6.11 -8.16
N ARG A 35 -8.29 5.34 -9.24
CA ARG A 35 -9.28 5.70 -10.27
C ARG A 35 -10.72 5.74 -9.73
N GLN A 36 -11.14 4.74 -8.96
CA GLN A 36 -12.50 4.65 -8.41
C GLN A 36 -12.79 5.78 -7.43
N GLU A 37 -11.81 6.14 -6.59
CA GLU A 37 -11.94 7.22 -5.63
C GLU A 37 -11.65 8.60 -6.24
N ASN A 38 -11.28 8.67 -7.52
CA ASN A 38 -10.83 9.89 -8.20
C ASN A 38 -9.74 10.64 -7.42
N LYS A 39 -8.72 9.91 -6.98
CA LYS A 39 -7.58 10.42 -6.22
C LYS A 39 -6.29 10.25 -7.03
N PRO A 40 -5.33 11.18 -6.90
CA PRO A 40 -3.99 11.01 -7.46
C PRO A 40 -3.23 9.90 -6.72
N ILE A 41 -2.12 9.48 -7.33
CA ILE A 41 -1.12 8.55 -6.79
C ILE A 41 0.15 9.32 -6.48
#